data_AF-A0A1M4N3E3-F1
#
_entry.id   AF-A0A1M4N3E3-F1
#
_cell.length_a   1.000
_cell.length_b   1.000
_cell.length_c   1.000
_cell.angle_alpha   90.00
_cell.angle_beta   90.00
_cell.angle_gamma   90.00
#
_symmetry.space_group_name_H-M   'P 1'
#
loop_
_entity.id
_entity.type
_entity.pdbx_description
1 polymer ?
#
loop_
_entity_poly.entity_id
_entity_poly.type
_entity_poly.pdbx_seq_one_letter_code
_entity_poly.pdbx_strand_id
1 'polypeptide(L)'
;MTEIDELQRRITAAFDRIGQGVHMLDAAPAADALPEGALAKAEADVLRMELQAALAHSEALQDKLDGVQDKLAKAEPEISSTLVAELEEQIAKLKEANAELMAANEAMRGAESGVTIEQMDQGVVAELAALRAERAAEATEMKALLALVEGANRVASEEEST
;
A
#
# COMPACT_ATOMS: atom_id res chain seq x y z
N MET A 1 35.37 -17.16 75.94
CA MET A 1 36.12 -15.87 75.86
C MET A 1 36.79 -15.68 74.50
N THR A 2 37.29 -16.74 73.84
CA THR A 2 37.92 -16.67 72.50
C THR A 2 37.04 -16.17 71.36
N GLU A 3 35.73 -16.44 71.38
CA GLU A 3 34.80 -15.98 70.32
C GLU A 3 34.56 -14.47 70.34
N ILE A 4 34.58 -13.85 71.52
CA ILE A 4 34.39 -12.40 71.68
C ILE A 4 35.61 -11.66 71.13
N ASP A 5 36.82 -12.16 71.39
CA ASP A 5 38.06 -11.57 70.89
C ASP A 5 38.16 -11.68 69.35
N GLU A 6 37.70 -12.79 68.78
CA GLU A 6 37.64 -12.98 67.33
C GLU A 6 36.60 -12.05 66.67
N LEU A 7 35.43 -11.88 67.30
CA LEU A 7 34.43 -10.91 66.84
C LEU A 7 34.95 -9.48 66.91
N GLN A 8 35.64 -9.09 67.99
CA GLN A 8 36.26 -7.77 68.12
C GLN A 8 37.33 -7.52 67.05
N ARG A 9 38.16 -8.52 66.76
CA ARG A 9 39.18 -8.43 65.70
C ARG A 9 38.55 -8.26 64.31
N ARG A 10 37.47 -9.00 64.03
CA ARG A 10 36.73 -8.89 62.76
C ARG A 10 36.00 -7.55 62.62
N ILE A 11 35.42 -7.04 63.69
CA ILE A 11 34.75 -5.73 63.71
C ILE A 11 35.75 -4.60 63.47
N THR A 12 36.92 -4.64 64.13
CA THR A 12 37.96 -3.62 63.94
C THR A 12 38.47 -3.61 62.50
N ALA A 13 38.74 -4.78 61.92
CA ALA A 13 39.16 -4.90 60.52
C ALA A 13 38.06 -4.44 59.53
N ALA A 14 36.78 -4.62 59.88
CA ALA A 14 35.67 -4.11 59.07
C ALA A 14 35.58 -2.59 59.13
N PHE A 15 35.77 -1.98 60.31
CA PHE A 15 35.78 -0.53 60.46
C PHE A 15 36.95 0.13 59.73
N ASP A 16 38.16 -0.45 59.78
CA ASP A 16 39.31 0.06 59.02
C ASP A 16 39.06 0.02 57.52
N ARG A 17 38.43 -1.07 57.02
CA ARG A 17 38.08 -1.21 55.60
C ARG A 17 37.02 -0.20 55.17
N ILE A 18 36.04 0.07 56.03
CA ILE A 18 35.03 1.11 55.80
C ILE A 18 35.69 2.50 55.79
N GLY A 19 36.57 2.78 56.76
CA GLY A 19 37.30 4.05 56.82
C GLY A 19 38.15 4.30 55.58
N GLN A 20 38.84 3.28 55.08
CA GLN A 20 39.56 3.33 53.80
C GLN A 20 38.61 3.54 52.62
N GLY A 21 37.46 2.88 52.59
CA GLY A 21 36.44 3.07 51.55
C GLY A 21 35.86 4.48 51.53
N VAL A 22 35.61 5.07 52.71
CA VAL A 22 35.13 6.46 52.85
C VAL A 22 36.22 7.43 52.41
N HIS A 23 37.46 7.24 52.83
CA HIS A 23 38.58 8.06 52.36
C HIS A 23 38.80 7.98 50.85
N MET A 24 38.56 6.82 50.23
CA MET A 24 38.64 6.67 48.76
C MET A 24 37.48 7.35 48.03
N LEU A 25 36.28 7.41 48.63
CA LEU A 25 35.18 8.21 48.10
C LEU A 25 35.45 9.71 48.21
N ASP A 26 36.08 10.14 49.30
CA ASP A 26 36.40 11.56 49.55
C ASP A 26 37.64 12.02 48.76
N ALA A 27 38.58 11.11 48.49
CA ALA A 27 39.76 11.33 47.66
C ALA A 27 39.52 11.05 46.17
N ALA A 28 38.34 10.56 45.79
CA ALA A 28 37.95 10.54 44.40
C ALA A 28 37.93 12.01 43.93
N PRO A 29 38.68 12.38 42.88
CA PRO A 29 38.55 13.72 42.33
C PRO A 29 37.07 13.92 42.03
N ALA A 30 36.51 15.05 42.45
CA ALA A 30 35.23 15.49 41.95
C ALA A 30 35.41 15.58 40.44
N ALA A 31 35.01 14.52 39.73
CA ALA A 31 34.90 14.56 38.28
C ALA A 31 34.01 15.77 38.04
N ASP A 32 34.53 16.78 37.34
CA ASP A 32 33.82 18.02 37.01
C ASP A 32 32.38 17.64 36.74
N ALA A 33 31.50 17.94 37.71
CA ALA A 33 30.13 17.51 37.63
C ALA A 33 29.60 18.25 36.42
N LEU A 34 29.33 17.51 35.33
CA LEU A 34 28.67 18.05 34.15
C LEU A 34 27.53 18.92 34.67
N PRO A 35 27.44 20.20 34.27
CA PRO A 35 26.48 21.13 34.86
C PRO A 35 25.11 20.48 34.87
N GLU A 36 24.42 20.53 36.01
CA GLU A 36 23.13 19.87 36.20
C GLU A 36 22.19 20.29 35.05
N GLY A 37 21.78 19.33 34.21
CA GLY A 37 21.00 19.58 32.99
C GLY A 37 21.78 19.63 31.67
N ALA A 38 23.11 19.49 31.65
CA ALA A 38 23.90 19.39 30.42
C ALA A 38 23.53 18.15 29.60
N LEU A 39 23.31 17.02 30.29
CA LEU A 39 22.82 15.77 29.68
C LEU A 39 21.39 15.94 29.15
N ALA A 40 20.50 16.57 29.93
CA ALA A 40 19.11 16.83 29.51
C ALA A 40 19.03 17.80 28.32
N LYS A 41 19.95 18.77 28.23
CA LYS A 41 20.04 19.70 27.10
C LYS A 41 20.57 18.99 25.85
N ALA A 42 21.60 18.15 25.99
CA ALA A 42 22.09 17.32 24.89
C ALA A 42 21.01 16.37 24.37
N GLU A 43 20.24 15.74 25.24
CA GLU A 43 19.12 14.86 24.88
C GLU A 43 17.99 15.64 24.18
N ALA A 44 17.64 16.83 24.67
CA ALA A 44 16.66 17.71 24.01
C ALA A 44 17.12 18.18 22.63
N ASP A 45 18.41 18.45 22.45
CA ASP A 45 18.98 18.85 21.17
C ASP A 45 19.01 17.67 20.17
N VAL A 46 19.30 16.45 20.64
CA VAL A 46 19.17 15.22 19.84
C VAL A 46 17.72 14.99 19.40
N LEU A 47 16.77 15.06 20.34
CA LEU A 47 15.34 14.88 20.03
C LEU A 47 14.81 15.94 19.06
N ARG A 48 15.30 17.18 19.14
CA ARG A 48 14.98 18.22 18.14
C ARG A 48 15.53 17.89 16.76
N MET A 49 16.75 17.36 16.70
CA MET A 49 17.38 16.96 15.43
C MET A 49 16.64 15.78 14.80
N GLU A 50 16.25 14.79 15.60
CA GLU A 50 15.42 13.66 15.18
C GLU A 50 14.03 14.11 14.72
N LEU A 51 13.40 15.05 15.43
CA LEU A 51 12.12 15.61 15.03
C LEU A 51 12.23 16.37 13.69
N GLN A 52 13.28 17.17 13.50
CA GLN A 52 13.54 17.83 12.22
C GLN A 52 13.76 16.83 11.09
N ALA A 53 14.53 15.76 11.35
CA ALA A 53 14.73 14.70 10.37
C ALA A 53 13.43 13.97 10.03
N ALA A 54 12.58 13.70 11.02
CA ALA A 54 11.28 13.07 10.83
C ALA A 54 10.31 13.97 10.05
N LEU A 55 10.31 15.27 10.31
CA LEU A 55 9.51 16.24 9.56
C LEU A 55 9.97 16.34 8.09
N ALA A 56 11.28 16.44 7.85
CA ALA A 56 11.84 16.44 6.51
C ALA A 56 11.56 15.12 5.75
N HIS A 57 11.57 13.99 6.46
CA HIS A 57 11.18 12.71 5.89
C HIS A 57 9.69 12.65 5.55
N SER A 58 8.83 13.19 6.41
CA SER A 58 7.39 13.29 6.16
C SER A 58 7.08 14.17 4.95
N GLU A 59 7.76 15.30 4.81
CA GLU A 59 7.65 16.20 3.65
C GLU A 59 8.09 15.49 2.37
N ALA A 60 9.23 14.79 2.40
CA ALA A 60 9.71 14.00 1.26
C ALA A 60 8.76 12.83 0.89
N LEU A 61 8.07 12.23 1.86
CA LEU A 61 7.05 11.21 1.60
C LEU A 61 5.79 11.83 0.97
N GLN A 62 5.42 13.03 1.38
CA GLN A 62 4.29 13.77 0.83
C GLN A 62 4.57 14.20 -0.62
N ASP A 63 5.77 14.72 -0.91
CA ASP A 63 6.20 15.05 -2.27
C ASP A 63 6.19 13.81 -3.20
N LYS A 64 6.61 12.65 -2.67
CA LYS A 64 6.54 11.38 -3.41
C LYS A 64 5.10 10.94 -3.65
N LEU A 65 4.23 11.09 -2.67
CA LEU A 65 2.81 10.76 -2.80
C LEU A 65 2.14 11.64 -3.85
N ASP A 66 2.40 12.95 -3.83
CA ASP A 66 1.90 13.90 -4.81
C ASP A 66 2.45 13.60 -6.21
N GLY A 67 3.74 13.24 -6.31
CA GLY A 67 4.35 12.79 -7.57
C GLY A 67 3.74 11.48 -8.12
N VAL A 68 3.41 10.53 -7.25
CA VAL A 68 2.72 9.28 -7.63
C VAL A 68 1.27 9.57 -8.04
N GLN A 69 0.57 10.47 -7.36
CA GLN A 69 -0.78 10.89 -7.73
C GLN A 69 -0.80 11.62 -9.08
N ASP A 70 0.16 12.50 -9.34
CA ASP A 70 0.31 13.18 -10.63
C ASP A 70 0.65 12.19 -11.76
N LYS A 71 1.49 11.19 -11.49
CA LYS A 71 1.80 10.11 -12.44
C LYS A 71 0.56 9.26 -12.72
N LEU A 72 -0.21 8.89 -11.70
CA LEU A 72 -1.44 8.12 -11.85
C LEU A 72 -2.49 8.90 -12.64
N ALA A 73 -2.68 10.18 -12.33
CA ALA A 73 -3.57 11.09 -13.06
C ALA A 73 -3.10 11.38 -14.49
N LYS A 74 -1.81 11.14 -14.82
CA LYS A 74 -1.27 11.17 -16.20
C LYS A 74 -1.33 9.82 -16.90
N ALA A 75 -1.42 8.72 -16.16
CA ALA A 75 -1.62 7.37 -16.71
C ALA A 75 -3.10 7.08 -17.02
N GLU A 76 -4.04 7.58 -16.20
CA GLU A 76 -5.48 7.52 -16.47
C GLU A 76 -5.92 8.09 -17.84
N PRO A 77 -5.41 9.24 -18.32
CA PRO A 77 -5.75 9.77 -19.65
C PRO A 77 -5.12 8.97 -20.81
N GLU A 78 -4.20 8.04 -20.53
CA GLU A 78 -3.60 7.18 -21.56
C GLU A 78 -4.33 5.84 -21.77
N ILE A 79 -5.26 5.44 -20.89
CA ILE A 79 -6.31 4.49 -21.31
C ILE A 79 -7.14 5.28 -22.32
N SER A 80 -6.81 5.10 -23.60
CA SER A 80 -7.21 6.08 -24.60
C SER A 80 -8.72 6.27 -24.55
N SER A 81 -9.18 7.52 -24.56
CA SER A 81 -10.60 7.85 -24.63
C SER A 81 -11.30 7.11 -25.78
N THR A 82 -10.55 6.71 -26.81
CA THR A 82 -11.00 5.84 -27.90
C THR A 82 -11.27 4.41 -27.47
N LEU A 83 -10.44 3.80 -26.63
CA LEU A 83 -10.62 2.44 -26.11
C LEU A 83 -11.82 2.36 -25.15
N VAL A 84 -12.01 3.41 -24.34
CA VAL A 84 -13.20 3.55 -23.49
C VAL A 84 -14.46 3.70 -24.35
N ALA A 85 -14.43 4.56 -25.37
CA ALA A 85 -15.55 4.71 -26.30
C ALA A 85 -15.85 3.41 -27.08
N GLU A 86 -14.82 2.67 -27.49
CA GLU A 86 -14.97 1.37 -28.15
C GLU A 86 -15.62 0.33 -27.20
N LEU A 87 -15.21 0.29 -25.92
CA LEU A 87 -15.84 -0.58 -24.92
C LEU A 87 -17.31 -0.22 -24.69
N GLU A 88 -17.63 1.07 -24.56
CA GLU A 88 -19.01 1.54 -24.43
C GLU A 88 -19.87 1.16 -25.64
N GLU A 89 -19.33 1.29 -26.85
CA GLU A 89 -20.00 0.86 -28.08
C GLU A 89 -20.24 -0.64 -28.10
N GLN A 90 -19.26 -1.47 -27.71
CA GLN A 90 -19.45 -2.92 -27.65
C GLN A 90 -20.46 -3.33 -26.58
N ILE A 91 -20.49 -2.67 -25.42
CA ILE A 91 -21.49 -2.91 -24.38
C ILE A 91 -22.90 -2.57 -24.87
N ALA A 92 -23.05 -1.46 -25.61
CA ALA A 92 -24.32 -1.09 -26.21
C ALA A 92 -24.81 -2.16 -27.21
N LYS A 93 -23.93 -2.62 -28.11
CA LYS A 93 -24.23 -3.68 -29.09
C LYS A 93 -24.57 -5.01 -28.42
N LEU A 94 -23.87 -5.39 -27.36
CA LEU A 94 -24.15 -6.60 -26.61
C LEU A 94 -25.52 -6.55 -25.93
N LYS A 95 -25.90 -5.39 -25.37
CA LYS A 95 -27.23 -5.17 -24.77
C LYS A 95 -28.33 -5.26 -25.82
N GLU A 96 -28.13 -4.67 -26.99
CA GLU A 96 -29.07 -4.72 -28.12
C GLU A 96 -29.26 -6.17 -28.60
N ALA A 97 -28.17 -6.88 -28.89
CA ALA A 97 -28.23 -8.26 -29.36
C ALA A 97 -28.88 -9.21 -28.33
N ASN A 98 -28.63 -8.99 -27.03
CA ASN A 98 -29.32 -9.75 -25.98
C ASN A 98 -30.80 -9.41 -25.87
N ALA A 99 -31.20 -8.15 -26.08
CA ALA A 99 -32.61 -7.76 -26.12
C ALA A 99 -33.33 -8.45 -27.30
N GLU A 100 -32.70 -8.51 -28.46
CA GLU A 100 -33.22 -9.23 -29.63
C GLU A 100 -33.33 -10.75 -29.37
N LEU A 101 -32.32 -11.36 -28.74
CA LEU A 101 -32.36 -12.76 -28.34
C LEU A 101 -33.48 -13.05 -27.34
N MET A 102 -33.68 -12.17 -26.35
CA MET A 102 -34.78 -12.30 -25.39
C MET A 102 -36.14 -12.20 -26.09
N ALA A 103 -36.30 -11.23 -27.00
CA ALA A 103 -37.53 -11.06 -27.77
C ALA A 103 -37.82 -12.27 -28.67
N ALA A 104 -36.81 -12.83 -29.34
CA ALA A 104 -36.95 -14.03 -30.15
C ALA A 104 -37.36 -15.25 -29.29
N ASN A 105 -36.75 -15.41 -28.12
CA ASN A 105 -37.12 -16.46 -27.17
C ASN A 105 -38.54 -16.31 -26.62
N GLU A 106 -38.97 -15.08 -26.34
CA GLU A 106 -40.33 -14.79 -25.89
C GLU A 106 -41.35 -15.09 -26.99
N ALA A 107 -41.08 -14.69 -28.23
CA ALA A 107 -41.92 -15.00 -29.38
C ALA A 107 -42.09 -16.52 -29.61
N MET A 108 -41.02 -17.29 -29.43
CA MET A 108 -41.08 -18.75 -29.49
C MET A 108 -41.86 -19.37 -28.32
N ARG A 109 -41.69 -18.85 -27.10
CA ARG A 109 -42.43 -19.33 -25.90
C ARG A 109 -43.91 -18.99 -25.95
N GLY A 110 -44.26 -17.85 -26.55
CA GLY A 110 -45.64 -17.40 -26.74
C GLY A 110 -46.37 -18.05 -27.92
N ALA A 111 -45.72 -18.93 -28.68
CA ALA A 111 -46.32 -19.57 -29.85
C ALA A 111 -47.36 -20.64 -29.44
N GLU A 112 -48.64 -20.26 -29.44
CA GLU A 112 -49.77 -21.15 -29.04
C GLU A 112 -49.93 -22.38 -29.95
N SER A 113 -49.59 -22.25 -31.22
CA SER A 113 -49.69 -23.30 -32.24
C SER A 113 -48.39 -24.10 -32.45
N GLY A 114 -47.40 -23.92 -31.56
CA GLY A 114 -46.04 -24.42 -31.73
C GLY A 114 -45.14 -23.46 -32.53
N VAL A 115 -43.83 -23.61 -32.36
CA VAL A 115 -42.81 -22.74 -32.96
C VAL A 115 -42.75 -22.95 -34.47
N THR A 116 -42.79 -21.87 -35.26
CA THR A 116 -42.64 -21.93 -36.72
C THR A 116 -41.17 -21.95 -37.14
N ILE A 117 -40.90 -22.36 -38.38
CA ILE A 117 -39.54 -22.35 -38.94
C ILE A 117 -39.00 -20.93 -38.97
N GLU A 118 -39.80 -19.93 -39.32
CA GLU A 118 -39.38 -18.53 -39.35
C GLU A 118 -38.97 -18.02 -37.95
N GLN A 119 -39.70 -18.41 -36.90
CA GLN A 119 -39.34 -18.05 -35.52
C GLN A 119 -38.05 -18.74 -35.08
N MET A 120 -37.86 -19.99 -35.51
CA MET A 120 -36.65 -20.75 -35.22
C MET A 120 -35.43 -20.16 -35.94
N ASP A 121 -35.57 -19.78 -37.21
CA ASP A 121 -34.55 -19.09 -37.99
C ASP A 121 -34.21 -17.73 -37.38
N GLN A 122 -35.21 -16.95 -36.96
CA GLN A 122 -34.99 -15.68 -36.23
C GLN A 122 -34.25 -15.89 -34.91
N GLY A 123 -34.59 -16.95 -34.16
CA GLY A 123 -33.88 -17.33 -32.93
C GLY A 123 -32.41 -17.62 -33.19
N VAL A 124 -32.09 -18.43 -34.20
CA VAL A 124 -30.71 -18.76 -34.58
C VAL A 124 -29.94 -17.53 -35.05
N VAL A 125 -30.58 -16.63 -35.80
CA VAL A 125 -29.96 -15.36 -36.22
C VAL A 125 -29.64 -14.49 -35.01
N ALA A 126 -30.57 -14.35 -34.06
CA ALA A 126 -30.37 -13.57 -32.83
C ALA A 126 -29.29 -14.20 -31.94
N GLU A 127 -29.22 -15.53 -31.85
CA GLU A 127 -28.17 -16.25 -31.11
C GLU A 127 -26.79 -16.01 -31.70
N LEU A 128 -26.66 -16.11 -33.03
CA LEU A 128 -25.40 -15.79 -33.70
C LEU A 128 -25.02 -14.31 -33.56
N ALA A 129 -25.99 -13.40 -33.54
CA ALA A 129 -25.73 -11.98 -33.31
C ALA A 129 -25.22 -11.73 -31.88
N ALA A 130 -25.85 -12.33 -30.87
CA ALA A 130 -25.45 -12.24 -29.47
C ALA A 130 -24.03 -12.82 -29.25
N LEU A 131 -23.74 -14.02 -29.77
CA LEU A 131 -22.41 -14.63 -29.68
C LEU A 131 -21.32 -13.78 -30.35
N ARG A 132 -21.63 -13.15 -31.50
CA ARG A 132 -20.68 -12.25 -32.17
C ARG A 132 -20.43 -10.98 -31.36
N ALA A 133 -21.49 -10.40 -30.77
CA ALA A 133 -21.37 -9.23 -29.92
C ALA A 133 -20.58 -9.54 -28.64
N GLU A 134 -20.78 -10.70 -28.04
CA GLU A 134 -20.02 -11.17 -26.88
C GLU A 134 -18.53 -11.31 -27.22
N ARG A 135 -18.20 -11.99 -28.32
CA ARG A 135 -16.81 -12.12 -28.79
C ARG A 135 -16.15 -10.78 -29.10
N ALA A 136 -16.90 -9.83 -29.66
CA ALA A 136 -16.38 -8.50 -29.94
C ALA A 136 -16.11 -7.71 -28.65
N ALA A 137 -17.00 -7.80 -27.66
CA ALA A 137 -16.82 -7.20 -26.34
C ALA A 137 -15.60 -7.79 -25.61
N GLU A 138 -15.47 -9.12 -25.57
CA GLU A 138 -14.31 -9.82 -25.00
C GLU A 138 -12.99 -9.38 -25.65
N ALA A 139 -12.97 -9.24 -26.97
CA ALA A 139 -11.78 -8.82 -27.70
C ALA A 139 -11.37 -7.38 -27.37
N THR A 140 -12.34 -6.47 -27.22
CA THR A 140 -12.07 -5.08 -26.82
C THR A 140 -11.66 -4.99 -25.36
N GLU A 141 -12.27 -5.77 -24.47
CA GLU A 141 -11.85 -5.87 -23.06
C GLU A 141 -10.41 -6.35 -22.93
N MET A 142 -10.04 -7.41 -23.68
CA MET A 142 -8.67 -7.92 -23.69
C MET A 142 -7.66 -6.86 -24.16
N LYS A 143 -8.00 -6.07 -25.19
CA LYS A 143 -7.18 -4.94 -25.64
C LYS A 143 -7.03 -3.88 -24.55
N ALA A 144 -8.10 -3.60 -23.81
CA ALA A 144 -8.07 -2.64 -22.71
C ALA A 144 -7.19 -3.10 -21.54
N LEU A 145 -7.30 -4.37 -21.16
CA LEU A 145 -6.43 -4.96 -20.14
C LEU A 145 -4.97 -4.99 -20.59
N LEU A 146 -4.69 -5.31 -21.85
CA LEU A 146 -3.34 -5.28 -22.39
C LEU A 146 -2.76 -3.86 -22.32
N ALA A 147 -3.51 -2.86 -22.78
CA ALA A 147 -3.08 -1.45 -22.73
C ALA A 147 -2.80 -0.98 -21.29
N LEU A 148 -3.62 -1.40 -20.32
CA LEU A 148 -3.41 -1.11 -18.91
C LEU A 148 -2.10 -1.73 -18.39
N VAL A 149 -1.84 -3.00 -18.71
CA VAL A 149 -0.62 -3.71 -18.29
C VAL A 149 0.62 -3.11 -18.95
N GLU A 150 0.55 -2.78 -20.24
CA GLU A 150 1.64 -2.12 -20.97
C GLU A 150 1.94 -0.72 -20.39
N GLY A 151 0.89 0.05 -20.07
CA GLY A 151 1.00 1.34 -19.39
C GLY A 151 1.69 1.22 -18.03
N ALA A 152 1.23 0.29 -17.19
CA ALA A 152 1.83 0.03 -15.88
C ALA A 152 3.30 -0.41 -15.97
N ASN A 153 3.63 -1.28 -16.93
CA ASN A 153 4.99 -1.74 -17.16
C ASN A 153 5.92 -0.61 -17.62
N ARG A 154 5.41 0.33 -18.43
CA ARG A 154 6.17 1.51 -18.86
C ARG A 154 6.53 2.41 -17.69
N VAL A 155 5.55 2.72 -16.83
CA VAL A 155 5.76 3.51 -15.60
C VAL A 155 6.80 2.84 -14.70
N ALA A 156 6.71 1.51 -14.50
CA ALA A 156 7.69 0.76 -13.71
C ALA A 156 9.10 0.83 -14.30
N SER A 157 9.24 0.74 -15.63
CA SER A 157 10.55 0.83 -16.30
C SER A 157 11.18 2.23 -16.25
N GLU A 158 10.36 3.28 -16.20
CA GLU A 158 10.84 4.66 -16.02
C GLU A 158 11.36 4.90 -14.60
N GLU A 159 10.79 4.24 -13.59
CA GLU A 159 11.25 4.33 -12.19
C GLU A 159 12.57 3.59 -11.93
N GLU A 160 12.87 2.51 -12.65
CA GLU A 160 14.17 1.82 -12.56
C GLU A 160 15.33 2.57 -13.24
N SER A 161 15.02 3.53 -14.12
CA SER A 161 16.03 4.29 -14.88
C SER A 161 16.40 5.66 -14.25
N THR A 162 15.72 6.09 -13.18
CA THR A 162 15.96 7.36 -12.47
C THR A 162 16.55 7.12 -11.08
#